data_AF-A0A7W1S7C3-F1
#
_entry.id   AF-A0A7W1S7C3-F1
#
_cell.length_a   1.000
_cell.length_b   1.000
_cell.length_c   1.000
_cell.angle_alpha   90.00
_cell.angle_beta   90.00
_cell.angle_gamma   90.00
#
_symmetry.space_group_name_H-M   'P 1'
#
loop_
_entity.id
_entity.type
_entity.pdbx_description
1 polymer ?
#
loop_
_entity_poly.entity_id
_entity_poly.type
_entity_poly.pdbx_seq_one_letter_code
_entity_poly.pdbx_strand_id
1 'polypeptide(L)'
;MSKRPDRRGPRTRRLLRDALISLILEKGYDAVTVQDITDRANLGRATFYLHFKNGKDQLLMNSLREMFDDLKARIAPPSPDVPLGDMMIRTVPFQHAFEYRDLYRVTLLSQQGTAAIVNGIREYLAGSMRERIDVAIGERQPLVPLDVLANYLAGAMISLISWWLKQDSNYTAEQMAEMFRQLSMPTISTVLGTGSSST
;
A
#
# COMPACT_ATOMS: atom_id res chain seq x y z
N MET A 1 -6.53 5.70 -39.18
CA MET A 1 -5.73 6.78 -38.56
C MET A 1 -5.55 6.46 -37.08
N SER A 2 -4.34 6.12 -36.65
CA SER A 2 -4.04 5.71 -35.28
C SER A 2 -4.06 6.93 -34.35
N LYS A 3 -4.99 6.95 -33.39
CA LYS A 3 -5.14 8.00 -32.39
C LYS A 3 -3.94 7.90 -31.44
N ARG A 4 -2.93 8.75 -31.62
CA ARG A 4 -1.82 8.89 -30.65
C ARG A 4 -2.45 9.05 -29.26
N PRO A 5 -2.15 8.18 -28.28
CA PRO A 5 -2.72 8.31 -26.95
C PRO A 5 -2.35 9.70 -26.42
N ASP A 6 -3.35 10.45 -25.97
CA ASP A 6 -3.16 11.82 -25.50
C ASP A 6 -2.26 11.80 -24.26
N ARG A 7 -0.96 12.03 -24.48
CA ARG A 7 0.08 12.06 -23.44
C ARG A 7 -0.13 13.21 -22.45
N ARG A 8 -1.03 14.15 -22.73
CA ARG A 8 -1.34 15.27 -21.82
C ARG A 8 -2.20 14.83 -20.64
N GLY A 9 -3.15 13.94 -20.86
CA GLY A 9 -4.06 13.45 -19.81
C GLY A 9 -3.36 12.85 -18.59
N PRO A 10 -2.43 11.89 -18.74
CA PRO A 10 -1.69 11.30 -17.61
C PRO A 10 -0.83 12.32 -16.84
N ARG A 11 -0.17 13.24 -17.56
CA ARG A 11 0.66 14.28 -16.93
C ARG A 11 -0.19 15.25 -16.12
N THR A 12 -1.30 15.72 -16.66
CA THR A 12 -2.22 16.62 -15.96
C THR A 12 -2.80 15.97 -14.71
N ARG A 13 -3.22 14.70 -14.78
CA ARG A 13 -3.70 13.97 -13.60
C ARG A 13 -2.65 13.86 -12.50
N ARG A 14 -1.39 13.59 -12.87
CA ARG A 14 -0.27 13.55 -11.93
C ARG A 14 -0.04 14.90 -11.25
N LEU A 15 0.00 16.00 -12.00
CA LEU A 15 0.17 17.35 -11.43
C LEU A 15 -0.95 17.70 -10.45
N LEU A 16 -2.20 17.41 -10.81
CA LEU A 16 -3.35 17.66 -9.94
C LEU A 16 -3.31 16.80 -8.67
N ARG A 17 -2.95 15.52 -8.79
CA ARG A 17 -2.75 14.63 -7.64
C ARG A 17 -1.66 15.15 -6.72
N ASP A 18 -0.46 15.42 -7.26
CA ASP A 18 0.68 15.83 -6.45
C ASP A 18 0.37 17.16 -5.72
N ALA A 19 -0.33 18.09 -6.37
CA ALA A 19 -0.85 19.31 -5.76
C ALA A 19 -1.86 19.02 -4.62
N LEU A 20 -2.86 18.16 -4.86
CA LEU A 20 -3.84 17.79 -3.86
C LEU A 20 -3.18 17.17 -2.62
N ILE A 21 -2.27 16.22 -2.81
CA ILE A 21 -1.63 15.51 -1.68
C ILE A 21 -0.77 16.46 -0.85
N SER A 22 0.02 17.34 -1.48
CA SER A 22 0.79 18.38 -0.78
C SER A 22 -0.14 19.26 0.08
N LEU A 23 -1.24 19.74 -0.52
CA LEU A 23 -2.23 20.57 0.15
C LEU A 23 -2.89 19.87 1.35
N ILE A 24 -3.21 18.58 1.23
CA ILE A 24 -3.79 17.80 2.33
C ILE A 24 -2.79 17.69 3.48
N LEU A 25 -1.51 17.45 3.18
CA LEU A 25 -0.46 17.37 4.21
C LEU A 25 -0.17 18.72 4.87
N GLU A 26 -0.32 19.83 4.14
CA GLU A 26 -0.11 21.20 4.64
C GLU A 26 -1.22 21.69 5.57
N LYS A 27 -2.49 21.51 5.17
CA LYS A 27 -3.64 22.16 5.84
C LYS A 27 -4.85 21.25 6.11
N GLY A 28 -4.71 19.95 5.88
CA GLY A 28 -5.78 18.97 6.07
C GLY A 28 -6.79 18.95 4.91
N TYR A 29 -7.47 17.81 4.75
CA TYR A 29 -8.35 17.54 3.60
C TYR A 29 -9.49 18.56 3.45
N ASP A 30 -10.18 18.87 4.54
CA ASP A 30 -11.40 19.68 4.53
C ASP A 30 -11.13 21.11 4.06
N ALA A 31 -9.97 21.67 4.42
CA ALA A 31 -9.56 23.02 4.04
C ALA A 31 -9.07 23.16 2.59
N VAL A 32 -8.84 22.05 1.85
CA VAL A 32 -8.42 22.10 0.44
C VAL A 32 -9.61 22.42 -0.46
N THR A 33 -9.45 23.37 -1.37
CA THR A 33 -10.44 23.69 -2.41
C THR A 33 -9.93 23.30 -3.80
N VAL A 34 -10.83 23.17 -4.78
CA VAL A 34 -10.44 22.95 -6.19
C VAL A 34 -9.57 24.11 -6.69
N GLN A 35 -9.83 25.34 -6.23
CA GLN A 35 -9.03 26.52 -6.58
C GLN A 35 -7.58 26.35 -6.12
N ASP A 36 -7.36 25.97 -4.85
CA ASP A 36 -6.01 25.72 -4.32
C ASP A 36 -5.24 24.70 -5.16
N ILE A 37 -5.90 23.59 -5.52
CA ILE A 37 -5.29 22.50 -6.30
C ILE A 37 -4.89 23.01 -7.69
N THR A 38 -5.77 23.76 -8.35
CA THR A 38 -5.51 24.28 -9.68
C THR A 38 -4.40 25.33 -9.69
N ASP A 39 -4.35 26.19 -8.67
CA ASP A 39 -3.31 27.20 -8.52
C ASP A 39 -1.95 26.54 -8.27
N ARG A 40 -1.90 25.56 -7.36
CA ARG A 40 -0.69 24.77 -7.05
C ARG A 40 -0.16 24.02 -8.27
N ALA A 41 -1.06 23.45 -9.07
CA ALA A 41 -0.70 22.68 -10.25
C ALA A 41 -0.42 23.56 -11.48
N ASN A 42 -0.63 24.88 -11.39
CA ASN A 42 -0.58 25.83 -12.50
C ASN A 42 -1.48 25.41 -13.68
N LEU A 43 -2.74 25.11 -13.37
CA LEU A 43 -3.77 24.65 -14.33
C LEU A 43 -5.06 25.45 -14.15
N GLY A 44 -5.91 25.51 -15.17
CA GLY A 44 -7.23 26.15 -15.06
C GLY A 44 -8.28 25.24 -14.42
N ARG A 45 -9.27 25.83 -13.74
CA ARG A 45 -10.44 25.09 -13.21
C ARG A 45 -11.19 24.31 -14.29
N ALA A 46 -11.30 24.87 -15.50
CA ALA A 46 -11.90 24.16 -16.63
C ALA A 46 -11.13 22.85 -16.92
N THR A 47 -9.79 22.88 -16.88
CA THR A 47 -8.95 21.69 -17.04
C THR A 47 -9.17 20.67 -15.93
N PHE A 48 -9.32 21.11 -14.69
CA PHE A 48 -9.64 20.21 -13.57
C PHE A 48 -10.96 19.46 -13.81
N TYR A 49 -12.04 20.18 -14.12
CA TYR A 49 -13.37 19.59 -14.27
C TYR A 49 -13.53 18.72 -15.53
N LEU A 50 -12.66 18.87 -16.53
CA LEU A 50 -12.56 17.93 -17.65
C LEU A 50 -12.12 16.53 -17.19
N HIS A 51 -11.32 16.44 -16.13
CA HIS A 51 -10.82 15.17 -15.59
C HIS A 51 -11.63 14.68 -14.38
N PHE A 52 -12.08 15.58 -13.51
CA PHE A 52 -12.69 15.27 -12.23
C PHE A 52 -13.99 16.07 -12.04
N LYS A 53 -15.09 15.49 -12.53
CA LYS A 53 -16.42 16.11 -12.48
C LYS A 53 -16.93 16.25 -11.04
N ASN A 54 -16.58 15.30 -10.17
CA ASN A 54 -17.04 15.27 -8.78
C ASN A 54 -15.99 15.88 -7.82
N GLY A 55 -15.24 16.89 -8.27
CA GLY A 55 -14.37 17.68 -7.40
C GLY A 55 -13.14 16.94 -6.88
N LYS A 56 -12.60 17.45 -5.76
CA LYS A 56 -11.39 16.92 -5.11
C LYS A 56 -11.56 15.48 -4.60
N ASP A 57 -12.76 15.07 -4.24
CA ASP A 57 -13.08 13.72 -3.76
C ASP A 57 -12.77 12.66 -4.83
N GLN A 58 -13.20 12.91 -6.08
CA GLN A 58 -12.93 12.01 -7.19
C GLN A 58 -11.43 11.91 -7.51
N LEU A 59 -10.72 13.04 -7.45
CA LEU A 59 -9.28 13.06 -7.64
C LEU A 59 -8.57 12.24 -6.56
N LEU A 60 -8.93 12.42 -5.28
CA LEU A 60 -8.35 11.63 -4.19
C LEU A 60 -8.64 10.14 -4.38
N MET A 61 -9.91 9.77 -4.54
CA MET A 61 -10.31 8.35 -4.65
C MET A 61 -9.68 7.65 -5.85
N ASN A 62 -9.58 8.33 -7.00
CA ASN A 62 -8.87 7.77 -8.15
C ASN A 62 -7.38 7.58 -7.86
N SER A 63 -6.74 8.55 -7.20
CA SER A 63 -5.32 8.46 -6.83
C SER A 63 -5.05 7.31 -5.85
N LEU A 64 -5.93 7.11 -4.88
CA LEU A 64 -5.86 6.00 -3.92
C LEU A 64 -6.07 4.64 -4.60
N ARG A 65 -7.02 4.55 -5.54
CA ARG A 65 -7.26 3.34 -6.32
C ARG A 65 -6.07 3.00 -7.21
N GLU A 66 -5.53 3.97 -7.92
CA GLU A 66 -4.33 3.79 -8.76
C GLU A 66 -3.13 3.30 -7.93
N MET A 67 -2.88 3.90 -6.76
CA MET A 67 -1.86 3.45 -5.82
C MET A 67 -2.11 2.00 -5.37
N PHE A 68 -3.35 1.64 -5.04
CA PHE A 68 -3.67 0.29 -4.59
C PHE A 68 -3.54 -0.73 -5.72
N ASP A 69 -4.00 -0.41 -6.93
CA ASP A 69 -3.89 -1.29 -8.08
C ASP A 69 -2.41 -1.52 -8.47
N ASP A 70 -1.55 -0.50 -8.34
CA ASP A 70 -0.10 -0.65 -8.52
C ASP A 70 0.53 -1.57 -7.46
N LEU A 71 0.14 -1.43 -6.17
CA LEU A 71 0.57 -2.37 -5.13
C LEU A 71 0.22 -3.82 -5.49
N LYS A 72 -1.03 -4.06 -5.93
CA LYS A 72 -1.48 -5.39 -6.34
C LYS A 72 -0.67 -5.94 -7.52
N ALA A 73 -0.38 -5.09 -8.51
CA ALA A 73 0.38 -5.48 -9.69
C ALA A 73 1.84 -5.84 -9.37
N ARG A 74 2.44 -5.20 -8.36
CA ARG A 74 3.83 -5.47 -7.93
C ARG A 74 3.95 -6.69 -7.02
N ILE A 75 2.88 -7.07 -6.33
CA ILE A 75 2.86 -8.28 -5.52
C ILE A 75 2.72 -9.49 -6.46
N ALA A 76 3.84 -10.17 -6.68
CA ALA A 76 3.87 -11.38 -7.49
C ALA A 76 2.94 -12.45 -6.91
N PRO A 77 2.27 -13.28 -7.73
CA PRO A 77 1.50 -14.41 -7.22
C PRO A 77 2.37 -15.37 -6.38
N PRO A 78 1.78 -16.17 -5.48
CA PRO A 78 2.50 -17.24 -4.82
C PRO A 78 3.07 -18.21 -5.86
N SER A 79 4.28 -18.70 -5.62
CA SER A 79 4.90 -19.76 -6.43
C SER A 79 5.38 -20.86 -5.49
N PRO A 80 5.10 -22.15 -5.78
CA PRO A 80 5.57 -23.27 -4.98
C PRO A 80 7.10 -23.40 -5.01
N ASP A 81 7.76 -22.85 -6.02
CA ASP A 81 9.21 -22.92 -6.20
C ASP A 81 9.97 -21.89 -5.35
N VAL A 82 9.25 -20.98 -4.67
CA VAL A 82 9.85 -19.92 -3.86
C VAL A 82 9.65 -20.24 -2.38
N PRO A 83 10.73 -20.45 -1.60
CA PRO A 83 10.64 -20.68 -0.16
C PRO A 83 9.87 -19.56 0.56
N LEU A 84 9.12 -19.92 1.61
CA LEU A 84 8.34 -18.95 2.40
C LEU A 84 9.21 -17.83 2.98
N GLY A 85 10.44 -18.14 3.39
CA GLY A 85 11.41 -17.15 3.86
C GLY A 85 11.72 -16.09 2.80
N ASP A 86 12.04 -16.52 1.57
CA ASP A 86 12.35 -15.64 0.42
C ASP A 86 11.13 -14.83 -0.02
N MET A 87 9.95 -15.41 0.16
CA MET A 87 8.69 -14.75 -0.11
C MET A 87 8.41 -13.62 0.88
N MET A 88 8.77 -13.81 2.15
CA MET A 88 8.68 -12.80 3.23
C MET A 88 9.81 -11.76 3.20
N ILE A 89 10.94 -12.05 2.52
CA ILE A 89 12.04 -11.09 2.26
C ILE A 89 11.61 -10.01 1.26
N ARG A 90 10.55 -10.23 0.47
CA ARG A 90 10.14 -9.29 -0.57
C ARG A 90 9.79 -7.93 0.03
N THR A 91 10.60 -6.94 -0.35
CA THR A 91 10.52 -5.54 0.10
C THR A 91 9.35 -4.77 -0.52
N VAL A 92 8.57 -5.40 -1.42
CA VAL A 92 7.58 -4.73 -2.27
C VAL A 92 6.60 -3.85 -1.49
N PRO A 93 5.91 -4.31 -0.41
CA PRO A 93 5.00 -3.44 0.33
C PRO A 93 5.70 -2.23 0.97
N PHE A 94 6.93 -2.41 1.47
CA PHE A 94 7.72 -1.34 2.09
C PHE A 94 8.27 -0.34 1.06
N GLN A 95 8.80 -0.83 -0.07
CA GLN A 95 9.27 0.01 -1.18
C GLN A 95 8.13 0.81 -1.78
N HIS A 96 6.99 0.17 -2.00
CA HIS A 96 5.80 0.82 -2.49
C HIS A 96 5.30 1.87 -1.49
N ALA A 97 5.30 1.56 -0.19
CA ALA A 97 4.96 2.54 0.85
C ALA A 97 5.92 3.74 0.86
N PHE A 98 7.22 3.54 0.58
CA PHE A 98 8.18 4.63 0.47
C PHE A 98 7.99 5.49 -0.78
N GLU A 99 7.76 4.86 -1.94
CA GLU A 99 7.53 5.53 -3.22
C GLU A 99 6.25 6.38 -3.19
N TYR A 100 5.19 5.87 -2.57
CA TYR A 100 3.91 6.55 -2.42
C TYR A 100 3.70 7.16 -1.02
N ARG A 101 4.78 7.47 -0.29
CA ARG A 101 4.74 7.87 1.13
C ARG A 101 3.70 8.92 1.45
N ASP A 102 3.54 9.93 0.61
CA ASP A 102 2.61 11.04 0.87
C ASP A 102 1.16 10.59 0.71
N LEU A 103 0.86 9.71 -0.26
CA LEU A 103 -0.45 9.07 -0.37
C LEU A 103 -0.70 8.10 0.79
N TYR A 104 0.30 7.33 1.22
CA TYR A 104 0.16 6.47 2.39
C TYR A 104 -0.10 7.29 3.66
N ARG A 105 0.58 8.43 3.84
CA ARG A 105 0.32 9.36 4.95
C ARG A 105 -1.10 9.89 4.90
N VAL A 106 -1.59 10.32 3.73
CA VAL A 106 -2.99 10.72 3.57
C VAL A 106 -3.95 9.56 3.84
N THR A 107 -3.65 8.34 3.41
CA THR A 107 -4.58 7.21 3.49
C THR A 107 -4.66 6.59 4.88
N LEU A 108 -3.50 6.30 5.48
CA LEU A 108 -3.37 5.57 6.75
C LEU A 108 -3.44 6.48 7.97
N LEU A 109 -3.21 7.79 7.81
CA LEU A 109 -3.17 8.74 8.93
C LEU A 109 -4.35 9.70 8.96
N SER A 110 -5.11 9.85 7.86
CA SER A 110 -6.32 10.66 7.87
C SER A 110 -7.47 9.90 8.52
N GLN A 111 -8.29 10.61 9.31
CA GLN A 111 -9.45 10.04 10.00
C GLN A 111 -10.73 10.02 9.14
N GLN A 112 -10.71 10.60 7.93
CA GLN A 112 -11.90 10.81 7.11
C GLN A 112 -11.78 10.21 5.70
N GLY A 113 -12.81 9.49 5.27
CA GLY A 113 -13.06 9.13 3.86
C GLY A 113 -12.19 8.03 3.23
N THR A 114 -11.15 7.53 3.91
CA THR A 114 -10.21 6.53 3.35
C THR A 114 -10.39 5.11 3.91
N ALA A 115 -11.26 4.92 4.91
CA ALA A 115 -11.42 3.65 5.63
C ALA A 115 -11.68 2.44 4.71
N ALA A 116 -12.51 2.60 3.68
CA ALA A 116 -12.79 1.52 2.72
C ALA A 116 -11.53 1.10 1.94
N ILE A 117 -10.67 2.05 1.59
CA ILE A 117 -9.40 1.77 0.92
C ILE A 117 -8.42 1.09 1.88
N VAL A 118 -8.32 1.57 3.12
CA VAL A 118 -7.46 0.96 4.15
C VAL A 118 -7.88 -0.48 4.42
N ASN A 119 -9.18 -0.73 4.56
CA ASN A 119 -9.72 -2.08 4.72
C ASN A 119 -9.43 -2.94 3.50
N GLY A 120 -9.64 -2.42 2.28
CA GLY A 120 -9.30 -3.15 1.05
C GLY A 120 -7.81 -3.52 0.95
N ILE A 121 -6.91 -2.61 1.32
CA ILE A 121 -5.46 -2.89 1.40
C ILE A 121 -5.20 -4.02 2.40
N ARG A 122 -5.81 -3.94 3.59
CA ARG A 122 -5.64 -4.98 4.63
C ARG A 122 -6.14 -6.34 4.18
N GLU A 123 -7.33 -6.40 3.61
CA GLU A 123 -7.93 -7.64 3.09
C GLU A 123 -7.07 -8.25 1.99
N TYR A 124 -6.60 -7.44 1.05
CA TYR A 124 -5.73 -7.91 -0.03
C TYR A 124 -4.39 -8.44 0.49
N LEU A 125 -3.76 -7.73 1.42
CA LEU A 125 -2.50 -8.18 2.03
C LEU A 125 -2.70 -9.46 2.84
N ALA A 126 -3.77 -9.57 3.61
CA ALA A 126 -4.12 -10.79 4.34
C ALA A 126 -4.38 -11.96 3.39
N GLY A 127 -5.15 -11.76 2.33
CA GLY A 127 -5.39 -12.77 1.29
C GLY A 127 -4.09 -13.24 0.63
N SER A 128 -3.21 -12.31 0.24
CA SER A 128 -1.91 -12.65 -0.33
C SER A 128 -1.04 -13.42 0.66
N MET A 129 -0.99 -13.03 1.94
CA MET A 129 -0.25 -13.77 2.97
C MET A 129 -0.83 -15.18 3.16
N ARG A 130 -2.16 -15.32 3.20
CA ARG A 130 -2.85 -16.59 3.36
C ARG A 130 -2.51 -17.56 2.23
N GLU A 131 -2.63 -17.13 0.97
CA GLU A 131 -2.29 -17.97 -0.19
C GLU A 131 -0.83 -18.44 -0.16
N ARG A 132 0.08 -17.55 0.24
CA ARG A 132 1.51 -17.88 0.35
C ARG A 132 1.79 -18.90 1.44
N ILE A 133 1.16 -18.75 2.60
CA ILE A 133 1.30 -19.70 3.71
C ILE A 133 0.68 -21.04 3.34
N ASP A 134 -0.47 -21.05 2.66
CA ASP A 134 -1.17 -22.25 2.19
C ASP A 134 -0.30 -23.07 1.22
N VAL A 135 0.41 -22.40 0.30
CA VAL A 135 1.39 -23.07 -0.57
C VAL A 135 2.58 -23.61 0.21
N ALA A 136 3.07 -22.89 1.22
CA ALA A 136 4.27 -23.26 1.96
C ALA A 136 4.04 -24.33 3.03
N ILE A 137 2.84 -24.40 3.61
CA ILE A 137 2.52 -25.36 4.68
C ILE A 137 2.35 -26.78 4.13
N GLY A 138 1.91 -26.91 2.86
CA GLY A 138 1.63 -28.20 2.23
C GLY A 138 0.55 -28.97 3.01
N GLU A 139 0.83 -30.22 3.36
CA GLU A 139 -0.11 -31.09 4.11
C GLU A 139 -0.04 -30.91 5.63
N ARG A 140 0.83 -30.02 6.14
CA ARG A 140 0.98 -29.83 7.60
C ARG A 140 -0.25 -29.15 8.19
N GLN A 141 -0.60 -29.50 9.43
CA GLN A 141 -1.65 -28.81 10.16
C GLN A 141 -1.06 -27.64 10.98
N PRO A 142 -1.55 -26.41 10.79
CA PRO A 142 -1.10 -25.27 11.57
C PRO A 142 -1.70 -25.29 12.98
N LEU A 143 -0.99 -24.73 13.96
CA LEU A 143 -1.48 -24.59 15.34
C LEU A 143 -2.68 -23.63 15.46
N VAL A 144 -2.82 -22.70 14.51
CA VAL A 144 -3.95 -21.77 14.43
C VAL A 144 -4.48 -21.67 12.99
N PRO A 145 -5.75 -21.28 12.77
CA PRO A 145 -6.26 -21.12 11.42
C PRO A 145 -5.42 -20.14 10.57
N LEU A 146 -5.18 -20.49 9.30
CA LEU A 146 -4.34 -19.67 8.41
C LEU A 146 -4.85 -18.24 8.25
N ASP A 147 -6.18 -18.06 8.23
CA ASP A 147 -6.79 -16.74 8.14
C ASP A 147 -6.45 -15.85 9.34
N VAL A 148 -6.31 -16.44 10.54
CA VAL A 148 -5.92 -15.72 11.76
C VAL A 148 -4.46 -15.28 11.66
N LEU A 149 -3.57 -16.20 11.27
CA LEU A 149 -2.14 -15.88 11.08
C LEU A 149 -1.95 -14.80 10.00
N ALA A 150 -2.63 -14.93 8.86
CA ALA A 150 -2.53 -13.99 7.76
C ALA A 150 -3.04 -12.59 8.14
N ASN A 151 -4.17 -12.51 8.85
CA ASN A 151 -4.69 -11.23 9.36
C ASN A 151 -3.75 -10.58 10.39
N TYR A 152 -3.14 -11.37 11.26
CA TYR A 152 -2.13 -10.89 12.21
C TYR A 152 -0.93 -10.29 11.47
N LEU A 153 -0.35 -11.02 10.51
CA LEU A 153 0.81 -10.57 9.73
C LEU A 153 0.52 -9.30 8.92
N ALA A 154 -0.64 -9.25 8.23
CA ALA A 154 -1.05 -8.07 7.49
C ALA A 154 -1.25 -6.86 8.43
N GLY A 155 -1.87 -7.06 9.60
CA GLY A 155 -2.04 -6.03 10.61
C GLY A 155 -0.72 -5.50 11.16
N ALA A 156 0.22 -6.40 11.47
CA ALA A 156 1.56 -6.04 11.93
C ALA A 156 2.32 -5.23 10.86
N MET A 157 2.25 -5.65 9.59
CA MET A 157 2.89 -4.94 8.47
C MET A 157 2.32 -3.53 8.28
N ILE A 158 0.99 -3.37 8.26
CA ILE A 158 0.34 -2.07 8.11
C ILE A 158 0.69 -1.16 9.30
N SER A 159 0.70 -1.71 10.51
CA SER A 159 1.05 -0.96 11.72
C SER A 159 2.50 -0.46 11.65
N LEU A 160 3.43 -1.32 11.23
CA LEU A 160 4.84 -0.99 11.11
C LEU A 160 5.10 0.07 10.01
N ILE A 161 4.47 -0.07 8.84
CA ILE A 161 4.53 0.93 7.76
C ILE A 161 3.94 2.26 8.23
N SER A 162 2.80 2.24 8.91
CA SER A 162 2.14 3.46 9.42
C SER A 162 3.03 4.19 10.43
N TRP A 163 3.69 3.46 11.32
CA TRP A 163 4.63 4.02 12.27
C TRP A 163 5.87 4.58 11.57
N TRP A 164 6.45 3.83 10.63
CA TRP A 164 7.64 4.21 9.90
C TRP A 164 7.45 5.51 9.10
N LEU A 165 6.34 5.63 8.38
CA LEU A 165 6.04 6.83 7.57
C LEU A 165 5.65 8.06 8.39
N LYS A 166 5.30 7.88 9.68
CA LYS A 166 5.06 8.99 10.62
C LYS A 166 6.35 9.59 11.15
N GLN A 167 7.40 8.77 11.27
CA GLN A 167 8.67 9.17 11.87
C GLN A 167 9.62 9.72 10.80
N ASP A 168 10.45 10.69 11.19
CA ASP A 168 11.62 11.08 10.41
C ASP A 168 12.75 10.08 10.66
N SER A 169 12.50 8.81 10.29
CA SER A 169 13.43 7.72 10.55
C SER A 169 14.39 7.53 9.38
N ASN A 170 15.65 7.21 9.68
CA ASN A 170 16.68 6.92 8.69
C ASN A 170 16.61 5.48 8.12
N TYR A 171 15.54 4.73 8.41
CA TYR A 171 15.41 3.37 7.91
C TYR A 171 14.99 3.33 6.44
N THR A 172 15.68 2.53 5.65
CA THR A 172 15.30 2.24 4.27
C THR A 172 14.14 1.23 4.22
N ALA A 173 13.48 1.13 3.07
CA ALA A 173 12.43 0.13 2.84
C ALA A 173 12.94 -1.31 3.05
N GLU A 174 14.18 -1.57 2.63
CA GLU A 174 14.85 -2.87 2.79
C GLU A 174 15.08 -3.20 4.26
N GLN A 175 15.54 -2.23 5.06
CA GLN A 175 15.75 -2.42 6.49
C GLN A 175 14.44 -2.70 7.22
N MET A 176 13.37 -1.97 6.88
CA MET A 176 12.04 -2.19 7.47
C MET A 176 11.46 -3.56 7.10
N ALA A 177 11.62 -3.98 5.83
CA ALA A 177 11.20 -5.30 5.38
C ALA A 177 11.95 -6.43 6.10
N GLU A 178 13.26 -6.27 6.28
CA GLU A 178 14.08 -7.25 7.00
C GLU A 178 13.71 -7.33 8.48
N MET A 179 13.48 -6.19 9.15
CA MET A 179 13.00 -6.19 10.54
C MET A 179 11.62 -6.85 10.66
N PHE A 180 10.70 -6.55 9.72
CA PHE A 180 9.39 -7.22 9.68
C PHE A 180 9.52 -8.73 9.54
N ARG A 181 10.41 -9.19 8.66
CA ARG A 181 10.71 -10.61 8.47
C ARG A 181 11.26 -11.25 9.74
N GLN A 182 12.24 -10.63 10.39
CA GLN A 182 12.85 -11.14 11.63
C GLN A 182 11.82 -11.30 12.76
N LEU A 183 10.84 -10.40 12.86
CA LEU A 183 9.75 -10.48 13.82
C LEU A 183 8.68 -11.53 13.44
N SER A 184 8.44 -11.69 12.14
CA SER A 184 7.36 -12.55 11.62
C SER A 184 7.77 -14.02 11.50
N MET A 185 9.01 -14.31 11.12
CA MET A 185 9.46 -15.67 10.84
C MET A 185 9.38 -16.61 12.04
N PRO A 186 9.78 -16.23 13.27
CA PRO A 186 9.60 -17.09 14.44
C PRO A 186 8.13 -17.44 14.66
N THR A 187 7.23 -16.45 14.54
CA THR A 187 5.78 -16.65 14.67
C THR A 187 5.26 -17.65 13.64
N ILE A 188 5.64 -17.47 12.37
CA ILE A 188 5.28 -18.38 11.28
C ILE A 188 5.82 -19.78 11.56
N SER A 189 7.10 -19.92 11.92
CA SER A 189 7.71 -21.23 12.13
C SER A 189 7.09 -22.00 13.29
N THR A 190 6.77 -21.31 14.40
CA THR A 190 6.05 -21.91 15.52
C THR A 190 4.66 -22.37 15.11
N VAL A 191 3.89 -21.52 14.43
CA VAL A 191 2.52 -21.85 14.02
C VAL A 191 2.47 -22.99 13.01
N LEU A 192 3.43 -23.03 12.08
CA LEU A 192 3.50 -24.06 11.03
C LEU A 192 4.20 -25.35 11.49
N GLY A 193 4.67 -25.41 12.73
CA GLY A 193 5.40 -26.57 13.25
C GLY A 193 6.74 -26.81 12.55
N THR A 194 7.35 -25.80 11.96
CA THR A 194 8.66 -25.91 11.28
C THR A 194 9.84 -25.68 12.23
N GLY A 195 9.57 -25.35 13.49
CA GLY A 195 10.58 -25.17 14.53
C GLY A 195 10.72 -26.38 15.45
N SER A 196 11.51 -27.38 15.05
CA SER A 196 12.47 -28.11 15.90
C SER A 196 13.07 -29.33 15.17
N SER A 197 14.27 -29.16 14.60
CA SER A 197 15.27 -30.22 14.39
C SER A 197 16.67 -29.61 14.39
N SER A 198 17.08 -29.09 15.54
CA SER A 198 18.50 -28.88 15.83
C SER A 198 18.69 -28.99 17.34
N THR A 199 18.94 -30.23 17.76
CA THR A 199 19.83 -30.59 18.88
C THR A 199 21.14 -29.83 18.81
#